data_AF-A0A914MW38-F1
#
_entry.id   AF-A0A914MW38-F1
#
_cell.length_a   1.000
_cell.length_b   1.000
_cell.length_c   1.000
_cell.angle_alpha   90.00
_cell.angle_beta   90.00
_cell.angle_gamma   90.00
#
_symmetry.space_group_name_H-M   'P 1'
#
loop_
_entity.id
_entity.type
_entity.pdbx_description
1 polymer ?
#
loop_
_entity_poly.entity_id
_entity_poly.type
_entity_poly.pdbx_seq_one_letter_code
_entity_poly.pdbx_strand_id
1 'polypeptide(L)'
;MELIVVFLNFQVCSYPIKPLALHERIHYFDEHRPMNTLTLTGSFSIAEAHSWLALCLAEVPERCPQAETVTFNFRSTFNGGTQLQANYSKGRVSYRSDNLSTIVILRDVISRIVSMGQIKVHIACDINEESIKKCLELIWPKLEYQSRLVRQLELARGLKELEATFEDLSYLNSELKQLLANYEHLHKEVDNQQIHLDRILGIITDLYIDKFKMLGQNVKHKTKELLDILKGECDLEKIVEFFSGK
;
A
#
# COMPACT_ATOMS: atom_id res chain seq x y z
N MET A 1 5.99 3.13 -61.63
CA MET A 1 5.18 3.06 -60.39
C MET A 1 6.07 2.40 -59.35
N GLU A 2 6.90 3.18 -58.67
CA GLU A 2 7.81 2.67 -57.63
C GLU A 2 7.06 2.67 -56.30
N LEU A 3 6.92 1.49 -55.70
CA LEU A 3 6.44 1.34 -54.33
C LEU A 3 7.49 1.88 -53.38
N ILE A 4 7.22 3.04 -52.78
CA ILE A 4 7.96 3.55 -51.63
C ILE A 4 7.60 2.64 -50.44
N VAL A 5 8.50 1.73 -50.09
CA VAL A 5 8.44 0.99 -48.82
C VAL A 5 8.94 1.94 -47.73
N VAL A 6 8.02 2.57 -47.01
CA VAL A 6 8.32 3.33 -45.81
C VAL A 6 8.61 2.35 -44.67
N PHE A 7 9.89 2.20 -44.31
CA PHE A 7 10.26 1.50 -43.08
C PHE A 7 9.92 2.40 -41.87
N LEU A 8 8.80 2.12 -41.22
CA LEU A 8 8.49 2.69 -39.92
C LEU A 8 9.40 2.03 -38.88
N ASN A 9 10.31 2.81 -38.29
CA ASN A 9 11.15 2.36 -37.19
C ASN A 9 10.34 2.39 -35.87
N PHE A 10 10.23 1.25 -35.21
CA PHE A 10 9.67 1.13 -33.86
C PHE A 10 10.80 0.93 -32.85
N GLN A 11 10.81 1.72 -31.77
CA GLN A 11 11.71 1.52 -30.64
C GLN A 11 10.94 0.89 -29.47
N VAL A 12 11.41 -0.25 -28.98
CA VAL A 12 10.86 -0.89 -27.79
C VAL A 12 11.53 -0.31 -26.55
N CYS A 13 10.73 0.27 -25.65
CA CYS A 13 11.16 0.72 -24.34
C CYS A 13 10.58 -0.21 -23.27
N SER A 14 11.42 -0.70 -22.36
CA SER A 14 11.01 -1.57 -21.26
C SER A 14 11.21 -0.88 -19.92
N TYR A 15 10.16 -0.85 -19.09
CA TYR A 15 10.17 -0.23 -17.77
C TYR A 15 9.74 -1.25 -16.72
N PRO A 16 10.65 -1.74 -15.86
CA PRO A 16 10.30 -2.73 -14.85
C PRO A 16 9.52 -2.07 -13.70
N ILE A 17 8.33 -2.59 -13.41
CA ILE A 17 7.59 -2.22 -12.20
C ILE A 17 8.15 -3.01 -11.02
N LYS A 18 8.71 -2.30 -10.04
CA LYS A 18 9.32 -2.91 -8.85
C LYS A 18 8.24 -3.44 -7.89
N PRO A 19 8.49 -4.54 -7.14
CA PRO A 19 7.55 -5.09 -6.16
C PRO A 19 7.03 -4.07 -5.14
N LEU A 20 7.90 -3.16 -4.69
CA LEU A 20 7.57 -2.09 -3.75
C LEU A 20 7.60 -0.71 -4.42
N ALA A 21 7.10 -0.60 -5.66
CA ALA A 21 7.13 0.63 -6.47
C ALA A 21 6.46 1.86 -5.82
N LEU A 22 5.65 1.68 -4.77
CA LEU A 22 4.97 2.76 -4.05
C LEU A 22 5.75 3.28 -2.83
N HIS A 23 7.01 2.90 -2.70
CA HIS A 23 7.88 3.37 -1.62
C HIS A 23 8.84 4.44 -2.14
N GLU A 24 8.77 5.62 -1.55
CA GLU A 24 9.70 6.74 -1.77
C GLU A 24 10.78 6.75 -0.68
N ARG A 25 11.99 7.20 -1.00
CA ARG A 25 13.09 7.28 -0.05
C ARG A 25 12.90 8.50 0.85
N ILE A 26 13.11 8.29 2.15
CA ILE A 26 13.04 9.35 3.17
C ILE A 26 14.27 9.33 4.06
N HIS A 27 14.51 10.42 4.79
CA HIS A 27 15.64 10.53 5.72
C HIS A 27 15.26 10.16 7.17
N TYR A 28 14.04 10.47 7.57
CA TYR A 28 13.53 10.19 8.91
C TYR A 28 13.00 8.75 9.03
N PHE A 29 13.11 8.14 10.20
CA PHE A 29 12.50 6.86 10.54
C PHE A 29 12.00 6.93 11.97
N ASP A 30 10.75 6.53 12.17
CA ASP A 30 10.06 6.61 13.46
C ASP A 30 10.21 5.29 14.20
N GLU A 31 11.14 5.24 15.17
CA GLU A 31 11.43 4.01 15.92
C GLU A 31 10.32 3.59 16.89
N HIS A 32 9.37 4.48 17.19
CA HIS A 32 8.31 4.20 18.15
C HIS A 32 7.13 3.42 17.57
N ARG A 33 7.11 3.19 16.25
CA ARG A 33 6.05 2.40 15.63
C ARG A 33 6.25 0.90 15.89
N PRO A 34 5.16 0.11 15.97
CA PRO A 34 5.26 -1.34 16.04
C PRO A 34 5.86 -1.89 14.75
N MET A 35 7.11 -2.37 14.81
CA MET A 35 7.83 -2.87 13.64
C MET A 35 7.76 -4.40 13.56
N ASN A 36 7.49 -4.90 12.35
CA ASN A 36 7.82 -6.25 11.94
C ASN A 36 9.26 -6.28 11.44
N THR A 37 9.97 -7.37 11.69
CA THR A 37 11.37 -7.51 11.30
C THR A 37 11.60 -8.76 10.48
N LEU A 38 12.17 -8.61 9.28
CA LEU A 38 12.71 -9.70 8.47
C LEU A 38 14.23 -9.66 8.55
N THR A 39 14.83 -10.72 9.07
CA THR A 39 16.27 -10.88 9.20
C THR A 39 16.76 -11.98 8.28
N LEU A 40 17.79 -11.68 7.50
CA LEU A 40 18.51 -12.65 6.68
C LEU A 40 19.96 -12.73 7.15
N THR A 41 20.46 -13.94 7.38
CA THR A 41 21.86 -14.20 7.78
C THR A 41 22.45 -15.31 6.93
N GLY A 42 23.66 -15.11 6.41
CA GLY A 42 24.29 -16.10 5.53
C GLY A 42 25.63 -15.64 4.99
N SER A 43 26.15 -16.38 4.01
CA SER A 43 27.46 -16.14 3.39
C SER A 43 27.34 -15.29 2.12
N PHE A 44 26.70 -14.13 2.22
CA PHE A 44 26.54 -13.18 1.10
C PHE A 44 27.33 -11.89 1.34
N SER A 45 27.75 -11.26 0.26
CA SER A 45 28.41 -9.97 0.21
C SER A 45 27.43 -8.81 0.39
N ILE A 46 27.96 -7.63 0.72
CA ILE A 46 27.16 -6.41 0.79
C ILE A 46 26.56 -6.03 -0.58
N ALA A 47 27.25 -6.35 -1.67
CA ALA A 47 26.78 -6.09 -3.03
C ALA A 47 25.57 -6.97 -3.41
N GLU A 48 25.55 -8.22 -2.96
CA GLU A 48 24.38 -9.11 -3.11
C GLU A 48 23.19 -8.61 -2.29
N ALA A 49 23.41 -8.24 -1.03
CA ALA A 49 22.34 -7.64 -0.20
C ALA A 49 21.77 -6.36 -0.82
N HIS A 50 22.65 -5.50 -1.36
CA HIS A 50 22.27 -4.29 -2.05
C HIS A 50 21.46 -4.57 -3.33
N SER A 51 21.86 -5.55 -4.13
CA SER A 51 21.15 -5.89 -5.37
C SER A 51 19.75 -6.44 -5.10
N TRP A 52 19.57 -7.24 -4.04
CA TRP A 52 18.24 -7.71 -3.61
C TRP A 52 17.31 -6.55 -3.25
N LEU A 53 17.83 -5.53 -2.57
CA LEU A 53 17.07 -4.33 -2.24
C LEU A 53 16.71 -3.53 -3.50
N ALA A 54 17.66 -3.33 -4.42
CA ALA A 54 17.46 -2.63 -5.69
C ALA A 54 16.49 -3.37 -6.65
N LEU A 55 16.30 -4.67 -6.47
CA LEU A 55 15.25 -5.42 -7.17
C LEU A 55 13.85 -5.12 -6.62
N CYS A 56 13.76 -4.81 -5.33
CA CYS A 56 12.48 -4.57 -4.65
C CYS A 56 12.01 -3.11 -4.74
N LEU A 57 12.92 -2.14 -4.78
CA LEU A 57 12.64 -0.70 -4.66
C LEU A 57 13.22 0.10 -5.83
N ALA A 58 12.59 1.25 -6.15
CA ALA A 58 13.01 2.10 -7.26
C ALA A 58 14.13 3.09 -6.88
N GLU A 59 14.08 3.69 -5.69
CA GLU A 59 14.98 4.77 -5.27
C GLU A 59 16.25 4.28 -4.55
N VAL A 60 16.77 3.13 -4.98
CA VAL A 60 18.04 2.58 -4.50
C VAL A 60 19.12 2.97 -5.52
N PRO A 61 20.26 3.54 -5.09
CA PRO A 61 21.36 3.84 -6.01
C PRO A 61 21.79 2.60 -6.80
N GLU A 62 22.17 2.73 -8.07
CA GLU A 62 22.63 1.59 -8.88
C GLU A 62 23.93 0.97 -8.33
N ARG A 63 24.77 1.81 -7.72
CA ARG A 63 26.06 1.39 -7.16
C ARG A 63 25.93 1.21 -5.65
N CYS A 64 26.40 0.06 -5.17
CA CYS A 64 26.52 -0.20 -3.75
C CYS A 64 27.41 0.86 -3.08
N PRO A 65 26.96 1.52 -2.00
CA PRO A 65 27.79 2.44 -1.24
C PRO A 65 29.05 1.76 -0.67
N GLN A 66 30.16 2.50 -0.59
CA GLN A 66 31.40 2.06 0.03
C GLN A 66 31.35 2.25 1.56
N ALA A 67 30.45 1.52 2.21
CA ALA A 67 30.33 1.51 3.67
C ALA A 67 30.25 0.06 4.18
N GLU A 68 30.70 -0.18 5.41
CA GLU A 68 30.60 -1.52 6.02
C GLU A 68 29.14 -1.92 6.32
N THR A 69 28.33 -0.92 6.65
CA THR A 69 26.89 -1.04 6.89
C THR A 69 26.17 0.07 6.15
N VAL A 70 25.07 -0.25 5.49
CA VAL A 70 24.23 0.70 4.77
C VAL A 70 22.82 0.67 5.34
N THR A 71 22.23 1.85 5.51
CA THR A 71 20.84 2.02 5.93
C THR A 71 20.09 2.91 4.97
N PHE A 72 18.91 2.46 4.53
CA PHE A 72 17.96 3.27 3.76
C PHE A 72 16.59 3.22 4.40
N ASN A 73 15.92 4.36 4.46
CA ASN A 73 14.56 4.49 4.97
C ASN A 73 13.64 4.86 3.81
N PHE A 74 12.44 4.29 3.82
CA PHE A 74 11.41 4.48 2.81
C PHE A 74 10.05 4.69 3.47
N ARG A 75 9.15 5.33 2.73
CA ARG A 75 7.76 5.53 3.12
C ARG A 75 6.82 5.12 1.99
N SER A 76 5.74 4.43 2.33
CA SER A 76 4.67 4.15 1.38
C SER A 76 3.88 5.41 1.08
N THR A 77 3.73 5.74 -0.20
CA THR A 77 2.89 6.85 -0.68
C THR A 77 1.40 6.55 -0.55
N PHE A 78 1.02 5.26 -0.48
CA PHE A 78 -0.38 4.86 -0.51
C PHE A 78 -0.90 4.31 0.84
N ASN A 79 -0.09 3.60 1.61
CA ASN A 79 -0.51 2.90 2.84
C ASN A 79 -0.48 3.82 4.07
N GLY A 80 -1.04 5.03 3.95
CA GLY A 80 -1.08 5.99 5.07
C GLY A 80 0.29 6.40 5.63
N GLY A 81 1.38 6.23 4.85
CA GLY A 81 2.72 6.61 5.28
C GLY A 81 3.43 5.58 6.17
N THR A 82 3.11 4.29 6.04
CA THR A 82 3.92 3.20 6.63
C THR A 82 5.37 3.30 6.17
N GLN A 83 6.30 2.93 7.04
CA GLN A 83 7.73 3.05 6.83
C GLN A 83 8.42 1.70 6.65
N LEU A 84 9.51 1.69 5.91
CA LEU A 84 10.41 0.56 5.73
C LEU A 84 11.84 1.04 5.94
N GLN A 85 12.55 0.42 6.87
CA GLN A 85 13.99 0.57 7.01
C GLN A 85 14.69 -0.69 6.53
N ALA A 86 15.66 -0.51 5.64
CA ALA A 86 16.57 -1.55 5.18
C ALA A 86 17.95 -1.27 5.76
N ASN A 87 18.43 -2.14 6.64
CA ASN A 87 19.79 -2.12 7.16
C ASN A 87 20.52 -3.39 6.71
N TYR A 88 21.69 -3.25 6.09
CA TYR A 88 22.45 -4.40 5.63
C TYR A 88 23.96 -4.19 5.74
N SER A 89 24.64 -5.29 5.99
CA SER A 89 26.09 -5.42 6.08
C SER A 89 26.51 -6.77 5.51
N LYS A 90 27.81 -7.09 5.53
CA LYS A 90 28.31 -8.39 5.05
C LYS A 90 27.67 -9.53 5.84
N GLY A 91 26.97 -10.42 5.14
CA GLY A 91 26.34 -11.62 5.72
C GLY A 91 25.11 -11.39 6.59
N ARG A 92 24.61 -10.15 6.71
CA ARG A 92 23.39 -9.85 7.48
C ARG A 92 22.56 -8.74 6.84
N VAL A 93 21.25 -8.97 6.75
CA VAL A 93 20.25 -7.98 6.35
C VAL A 93 19.12 -7.95 7.38
N SER A 94 18.63 -6.75 7.69
CA SER A 94 17.45 -6.51 8.50
C SER A 94 16.53 -5.53 7.79
N TYR A 95 15.30 -5.96 7.53
CA TYR A 95 14.23 -5.11 7.05
C TYR A 95 13.21 -4.92 8.17
N ARG A 96 12.92 -3.67 8.52
CA ARG A 96 11.96 -3.31 9.57
C ARG A 96 10.83 -2.50 8.96
N SER A 97 9.58 -2.88 9.18
CA SER A 97 8.42 -2.13 8.68
C SER A 97 7.20 -2.25 9.58
N ASP A 98 6.47 -1.16 9.73
CA ASP A 98 5.16 -1.11 10.39
C ASP A 98 4.02 -1.68 9.50
N ASN A 99 4.33 -2.12 8.27
CA ASN A 99 3.41 -2.86 7.40
C ASN A 99 3.88 -4.30 7.17
N LEU A 100 3.09 -5.27 7.63
CA LEU A 100 3.39 -6.69 7.47
C LEU A 100 3.46 -7.13 6.00
N SER A 101 2.58 -6.62 5.13
CA SER A 101 2.61 -6.98 3.70
C SER A 101 3.92 -6.58 3.04
N THR A 102 4.51 -5.44 3.42
CA THR A 102 5.84 -5.03 2.93
C THR A 102 6.90 -6.08 3.28
N ILE A 103 6.87 -6.61 4.50
CA ILE A 103 7.77 -7.69 4.94
C ILE A 103 7.52 -8.98 4.18
N VAL A 104 6.26 -9.37 3.96
CA VAL A 104 5.93 -10.59 3.21
C VAL A 104 6.38 -10.50 1.75
N ILE A 105 6.19 -9.34 1.10
CA ILE A 105 6.69 -9.10 -0.26
C ILE A 105 8.21 -9.24 -0.32
N LEU A 106 8.94 -8.59 0.59
CA LEU A 106 10.41 -8.70 0.65
C LEU A 106 10.86 -10.15 0.87
N ARG A 107 10.24 -10.83 1.83
CA ARG A 107 10.52 -12.24 2.13
C ARG A 107 10.35 -13.10 0.89
N ASP A 108 9.23 -13.00 0.20
CA ASP A 108 8.91 -13.86 -0.93
C ASP A 108 9.82 -13.59 -2.15
N VAL A 109 10.07 -12.32 -2.47
CA VAL A 109 10.96 -11.94 -3.57
C VAL A 109 12.39 -12.40 -3.30
N ILE A 110 12.92 -12.13 -2.10
CA ILE A 110 14.30 -12.47 -1.75
C ILE A 110 14.46 -13.98 -1.60
N SER A 111 13.50 -14.68 -1.00
CA SER A 111 13.54 -16.15 -0.89
C SER A 111 13.62 -16.82 -2.26
N ARG A 112 12.92 -16.26 -3.26
CA ARG A 112 13.00 -16.74 -4.64
C ARG A 112 14.38 -16.49 -5.24
N ILE A 113 14.94 -15.29 -5.08
CA ILE A 113 16.27 -14.94 -5.60
C ILE A 113 17.36 -15.83 -4.98
N VAL A 114 17.34 -15.98 -3.65
CA VAL A 114 18.28 -16.81 -2.90
C VAL A 114 18.21 -18.26 -3.34
N SER A 115 16.99 -18.79 -3.52
CA SER A 115 16.78 -20.16 -4.02
C SER A 115 17.32 -20.35 -5.43
N MET A 116 17.08 -19.39 -6.33
CA MET A 116 17.58 -19.43 -7.71
C MET A 116 19.10 -19.32 -7.78
N GLY A 117 19.71 -18.51 -6.91
CA GLY A 117 21.16 -18.35 -6.82
C GLY A 117 21.88 -19.43 -6.01
N GLN A 118 21.15 -20.40 -5.44
CA GLN A 118 21.68 -21.43 -4.53
C GLN A 118 22.48 -20.88 -3.34
N ILE A 119 22.15 -19.67 -2.89
CA ILE A 119 22.82 -19.02 -1.76
C ILE A 119 22.24 -19.58 -0.48
N LYS A 120 23.08 -20.06 0.44
CA LYS A 120 22.61 -20.54 1.75
C LYS A 120 22.36 -19.34 2.68
N VAL A 121 21.08 -19.02 2.85
CA VAL A 121 20.63 -17.93 3.73
C VAL A 121 19.60 -18.47 4.72
N HIS A 122 19.79 -18.15 5.99
CA HIS A 122 18.79 -18.33 7.02
C HIS A 122 17.88 -17.10 7.07
N ILE A 123 16.57 -17.32 6.96
CA ILE A 123 15.55 -16.27 6.91
C ILE A 123 14.66 -16.41 8.15
N ALA A 124 14.53 -15.34 8.92
CA ALA A 124 13.69 -15.27 10.10
C ALA A 124 12.78 -14.04 10.03
N CYS A 125 11.51 -14.21 10.41
CA CYS A 125 10.56 -13.11 10.57
C CYS A 125 10.11 -13.02 12.02
N ASP A 126 10.11 -11.81 12.55
CA ASP A 126 9.50 -11.44 13.82
C ASP A 126 8.35 -10.48 13.55
N ILE A 127 7.15 -10.84 14.01
CA ILE A 127 5.90 -10.16 13.64
C ILE A 127 5.35 -9.50 14.89
N ASN A 128 5.08 -8.20 14.79
CA ASN A 128 4.43 -7.47 15.86
C ASN A 128 2.93 -7.36 15.54
N GLU A 129 2.08 -8.02 16.32
CA GLU A 129 0.63 -8.02 16.09
C GLU A 129 0.02 -6.61 16.17
N GLU A 130 0.59 -5.71 16.99
CA GLU A 130 0.14 -4.32 17.10
C GLU A 130 0.33 -3.55 15.79
N SER A 131 1.27 -3.96 14.93
CA SER A 131 1.50 -3.31 13.64
C SER A 131 0.29 -3.42 12.71
N ILE A 132 -0.48 -4.51 12.84
CA ILE A 132 -1.67 -4.73 12.01
C ILE A 132 -2.72 -3.69 12.35
N LYS A 133 -3.03 -3.54 13.63
CA LYS A 133 -3.94 -2.49 14.11
C LYS A 133 -3.43 -1.11 13.67
N LYS A 134 -2.13 -0.85 13.82
CA LYS A 134 -1.57 0.45 13.44
C LYS A 134 -1.68 0.73 11.94
N CYS A 135 -1.45 -0.28 11.10
CA CYS A 135 -1.60 -0.16 9.65
C CYS A 135 -3.07 0.12 9.26
N LEU A 136 -4.02 -0.56 9.92
CA LEU A 136 -5.45 -0.30 9.73
C LEU A 136 -5.83 1.12 10.14
N GLU A 137 -5.35 1.62 11.29
CA GLU A 137 -5.55 3.01 11.74
C GLU A 137 -5.05 4.04 10.71
N LEU A 138 -3.94 3.76 10.02
CA LEU A 138 -3.37 4.67 9.01
C LEU A 138 -4.16 4.67 7.69
N ILE A 139 -4.79 3.55 7.34
CA ILE A 139 -5.58 3.41 6.10
C ILE A 139 -7.03 3.85 6.32
N TRP A 140 -7.55 3.71 7.54
CA TRP A 140 -8.95 3.95 7.88
C TRP A 140 -9.49 5.33 7.44
N PRO A 141 -8.79 6.46 7.67
CA PRO A 141 -9.29 7.77 7.24
C PRO A 141 -9.49 7.87 5.72
N LYS A 142 -8.71 7.12 4.93
CA LYS A 142 -8.86 7.08 3.47
C LYS A 142 -10.11 6.31 3.08
N LEU A 143 -10.41 5.19 3.76
CA LEU A 143 -11.62 4.41 3.53
C LEU A 143 -12.87 5.24 3.90
N GLU A 144 -12.86 5.86 5.09
CA GLU A 144 -13.94 6.73 5.55
C GLU A 144 -14.18 7.89 4.60
N TYR A 145 -13.12 8.50 4.07
CA TYR A 145 -13.22 9.54 3.05
C TYR A 145 -13.96 9.04 1.80
N GLN A 146 -13.61 7.86 1.26
CA GLN A 146 -14.25 7.32 0.07
C GLN A 146 -15.73 7.02 0.30
N SER A 147 -16.11 6.52 1.49
CA SER A 147 -17.52 6.27 1.84
C SER A 147 -18.30 7.57 2.01
N ARG A 148 -17.71 8.57 2.67
CA ARG A 148 -18.32 9.89 2.88
C ARG A 148 -18.54 10.63 1.56
N LEU A 149 -17.60 10.54 0.61
CA LEU A 149 -17.69 11.20 -0.69
C LEU A 149 -18.96 10.80 -1.45
N VAL A 150 -19.29 9.49 -1.49
CA VAL A 150 -20.49 8.97 -2.16
C VAL A 150 -21.76 9.51 -1.50
N ARG A 151 -21.85 9.42 -0.17
CA ARG A 151 -23.01 9.90 0.60
C ARG A 151 -23.22 11.42 0.45
N GLN A 152 -22.14 12.18 0.45
CA GLN A 152 -22.18 13.63 0.25
C GLN A 152 -22.69 13.99 -1.15
N LEU A 153 -22.26 13.26 -2.18
CA LEU A 153 -22.73 13.48 -3.54
C LEU A 153 -24.22 13.13 -3.71
N GLU A 154 -24.68 12.02 -3.12
CA GLU A 154 -26.09 11.64 -3.14
C GLU A 154 -26.97 12.73 -2.53
N LEU A 155 -26.58 13.26 -1.37
CA LEU A 155 -27.29 14.36 -0.72
C LEU A 155 -27.21 15.65 -1.55
N ALA A 156 -26.04 15.98 -2.12
CA ALA A 156 -25.86 17.15 -2.97
C ALA A 156 -26.72 17.10 -4.24
N ARG A 157 -26.91 15.92 -4.84
CA ARG A 157 -27.84 15.70 -5.97
C ARG A 157 -29.28 16.05 -5.59
N GLY A 158 -29.75 15.54 -4.46
CA GLY A 158 -31.09 15.89 -3.95
C GLY A 158 -31.25 17.39 -3.69
N LEU A 159 -30.22 18.04 -3.14
CA LEU A 159 -30.24 19.50 -2.95
C LEU A 159 -30.26 20.28 -4.27
N LYS A 160 -29.56 19.80 -5.31
CA LYS A 160 -29.60 20.41 -6.65
C LYS A 160 -30.98 20.30 -7.30
N GLU A 161 -31.67 19.17 -7.11
CA GLU A 161 -33.04 19.01 -7.56
C GLU A 161 -34.01 19.96 -6.84
N LEU A 162 -33.82 20.17 -5.54
CA LEU A 162 -34.60 21.15 -4.77
C LEU A 162 -34.35 22.59 -5.24
N GLU A 163 -33.09 22.98 -5.48
CA GLU A 163 -32.74 24.29 -6.03
C GLU A 163 -33.38 24.55 -7.40
N ALA A 164 -33.47 23.52 -8.24
CA ALA A 164 -34.13 23.62 -9.55
C ALA A 164 -35.67 23.73 -9.44
N THR A 165 -36.25 23.22 -8.36
CA THR A 165 -37.72 23.16 -8.16
C THR A 165 -38.25 24.37 -7.38
N PHE A 166 -37.46 24.90 -6.45
CA PHE A 166 -37.87 25.96 -5.52
C PHE A 166 -36.89 27.12 -5.56
N GLU A 167 -37.40 28.35 -5.70
CA GLU A 167 -36.56 29.57 -5.73
C GLU A 167 -36.02 29.98 -4.35
N ASP A 168 -36.69 29.58 -3.26
CA ASP A 168 -36.27 29.90 -1.90
C ASP A 168 -35.60 28.69 -1.22
N LEU A 169 -34.34 28.86 -0.83
CA LEU A 169 -33.54 27.89 -0.06
C LEU A 169 -33.12 28.44 1.31
N SER A 170 -33.80 29.48 1.81
CA SER A 170 -33.50 30.14 3.08
C SER A 170 -33.55 29.16 4.26
N TYR A 171 -34.43 28.16 4.19
CA TYR A 171 -34.63 27.10 5.20
C TYR A 171 -33.46 26.12 5.32
N LEU A 172 -32.55 26.06 4.35
CA LEU A 172 -31.37 25.19 4.43
C LEU A 172 -30.39 25.72 5.47
N ASN A 173 -29.84 24.82 6.28
CA ASN A 173 -28.76 25.15 7.21
C ASN A 173 -27.44 25.43 6.45
N SER A 174 -26.43 25.93 7.15
CA SER A 174 -25.13 26.28 6.56
C SER A 174 -24.40 25.08 5.94
N GLU A 175 -24.50 23.90 6.55
CA GLU A 175 -23.84 22.67 6.07
C GLU A 175 -24.40 22.22 4.72
N LEU A 176 -25.73 22.22 4.56
CA LEU A 176 -26.40 21.85 3.31
C LEU A 176 -26.13 22.89 2.21
N LYS A 177 -26.09 24.18 2.55
CA LYS A 177 -25.70 25.25 1.61
C LYS A 177 -24.27 25.08 1.11
N GLN A 178 -23.33 24.73 2.00
CA GLN A 178 -21.95 24.43 1.62
C GLN A 178 -21.86 23.19 0.75
N LEU A 179 -22.62 22.14 1.08
CA LEU A 179 -22.66 20.91 0.29
C LEU A 179 -23.18 21.16 -1.13
N LEU A 180 -24.25 21.96 -1.27
CA LEU A 180 -24.81 22.38 -2.55
C LEU A 180 -23.80 23.19 -3.38
N ALA A 181 -23.05 24.10 -2.75
CA ALA A 181 -22.01 24.87 -3.40
C ALA A 181 -20.84 23.99 -3.88
N ASN A 182 -20.54 22.90 -3.17
CA ASN A 182 -19.46 21.96 -3.49
C ASN A 182 -19.85 20.89 -4.52
N TYR A 183 -21.09 20.90 -5.04
CA TYR A 183 -21.62 19.85 -5.92
C TYR A 183 -20.68 19.50 -7.10
N GLU A 184 -20.24 20.51 -7.86
CA GLU A 184 -19.37 20.31 -9.04
C GLU A 184 -18.02 19.68 -8.67
N HIS A 185 -17.49 20.02 -7.49
CA HIS A 185 -16.25 19.44 -6.99
C HIS A 185 -16.43 17.97 -6.61
N LEU A 186 -17.47 17.67 -5.82
CA LEU A 186 -17.81 16.30 -5.42
C LEU A 186 -18.10 15.41 -6.63
N HIS A 187 -18.78 15.95 -7.64
CA HIS A 187 -19.08 15.23 -8.88
C HIS A 187 -17.80 14.90 -9.68
N LYS A 188 -16.79 15.77 -9.68
CA LYS A 188 -15.50 15.46 -10.33
C LYS A 188 -14.68 14.46 -9.53
N GLU A 189 -14.68 14.55 -8.20
CA GLU A 189 -13.94 13.61 -7.37
C GLU A 189 -14.49 12.19 -7.42
N VAL A 190 -15.81 12.03 -7.59
CA VAL A 190 -16.43 10.69 -7.64
C VAL A 190 -15.98 9.87 -8.85
N ASP A 191 -15.54 10.52 -9.94
CA ASP A 191 -15.09 9.85 -11.17
C ASP A 191 -13.98 8.82 -10.89
N ASN A 192 -13.12 9.08 -9.90
CA ASN A 192 -12.03 8.19 -9.51
C ASN A 192 -12.30 7.43 -8.19
N GLN A 193 -13.43 7.67 -7.52
CA GLN A 193 -13.72 7.14 -6.19
C GLN A 193 -13.65 5.61 -6.15
N GLN A 194 -14.26 4.94 -7.13
CA GLN A 194 -14.30 3.48 -7.17
C GLN A 194 -12.90 2.87 -7.30
N ILE A 195 -12.03 3.49 -8.10
CA ILE A 195 -10.63 3.06 -8.28
C ILE A 195 -9.87 3.18 -6.96
N HIS A 196 -10.06 4.29 -6.24
CA HIS A 196 -9.44 4.50 -4.93
C HIS A 196 -9.96 3.52 -3.89
N LEU A 197 -11.28 3.30 -3.84
CA LEU A 197 -11.92 2.36 -2.94
C LEU A 197 -11.42 0.93 -3.18
N ASP A 198 -11.47 0.44 -4.42
CA ASP A 198 -11.03 -0.92 -4.76
C ASP A 198 -9.56 -1.15 -4.39
N ARG A 199 -8.72 -0.13 -4.56
CA ARG A 199 -7.31 -0.21 -4.16
C ARG A 199 -7.14 -0.26 -2.64
N ILE A 200 -7.91 0.51 -1.88
CA ILE A 200 -7.90 0.45 -0.41
C ILE A 200 -8.37 -0.93 0.07
N LEU A 201 -9.47 -1.43 -0.48
CA LEU A 201 -10.01 -2.77 -0.17
C LEU A 201 -9.00 -3.87 -0.49
N GLY A 202 -8.31 -3.77 -1.63
CA GLY A 202 -7.25 -4.69 -2.01
C GLY A 202 -6.11 -4.73 -0.98
N ILE A 203 -5.65 -3.57 -0.52
CA ILE A 203 -4.56 -3.48 0.47
C ILE A 203 -4.95 -4.08 1.82
N ILE A 204 -6.17 -3.80 2.30
CA ILE A 204 -6.66 -4.38 3.55
C ILE A 204 -6.80 -5.90 3.40
N THR A 205 -7.31 -6.37 2.25
CA THR A 205 -7.45 -7.80 1.96
C THR A 205 -6.09 -8.51 1.89
N ASP A 206 -5.11 -7.91 1.24
CA ASP A 206 -3.74 -8.44 1.15
C ASP A 206 -3.09 -8.51 2.54
N LEU A 207 -3.23 -7.46 3.36
CA LEU A 207 -2.76 -7.45 4.74
C LEU A 207 -3.36 -8.58 5.57
N TYR A 208 -4.66 -8.85 5.40
CA TYR A 208 -5.34 -9.96 6.06
C TYR A 208 -4.77 -11.31 5.61
N ILE A 209 -4.64 -11.54 4.30
CA ILE A 209 -4.07 -12.77 3.76
C ILE A 209 -2.64 -12.97 4.26
N ASP A 210 -1.82 -11.93 4.25
CA ASP A 210 -0.43 -11.96 4.67
C ASP A 210 -0.27 -12.28 6.15
N LYS A 211 -1.12 -11.71 7.02
CA LYS A 211 -1.18 -12.06 8.45
C LYS A 211 -1.32 -13.57 8.64
N PHE A 212 -2.36 -14.16 8.07
CA PHE A 212 -2.66 -15.57 8.29
C PHE A 212 -1.68 -16.49 7.55
N LYS A 213 -1.15 -16.07 6.40
CA LYS A 213 -0.08 -16.78 5.70
C LYS A 213 1.18 -16.89 6.57
N MET A 214 1.51 -15.85 7.32
CA MET A 214 2.64 -15.90 8.27
C MET A 214 2.39 -16.84 9.46
N LEU A 215 1.13 -17.06 9.82
CA LEU A 215 0.70 -18.08 10.80
C LEU A 215 0.56 -19.49 10.18
N GLY A 216 0.86 -19.66 8.89
CA GLY A 216 0.71 -20.94 8.19
C GLY A 216 -0.74 -21.31 7.82
N GLN A 217 -1.66 -20.35 7.87
CA GLN A 217 -3.08 -20.55 7.61
C GLN A 217 -3.51 -19.97 6.26
N ASN A 218 -4.46 -20.63 5.59
CA ASN A 218 -5.04 -20.15 4.34
C ASN A 218 -6.46 -19.62 4.56
N VAL A 219 -6.62 -18.30 4.49
CA VAL A 219 -7.88 -17.59 4.77
C VAL A 219 -8.52 -16.99 3.52
N LYS A 220 -8.11 -17.41 2.30
CA LYS A 220 -8.66 -16.85 1.05
C LYS A 220 -10.18 -16.95 0.95
N HIS A 221 -10.78 -17.98 1.55
CA HIS A 221 -12.23 -18.17 1.58
C HIS A 221 -12.98 -17.10 2.40
N LYS A 222 -12.34 -16.48 3.40
CA LYS A 222 -12.91 -15.40 4.21
C LYS A 222 -12.78 -14.00 3.60
N THR A 223 -12.07 -13.86 2.47
CA THR A 223 -11.85 -12.55 1.83
C THR A 223 -13.15 -11.91 1.35
N LYS A 224 -14.12 -12.72 0.90
CA LYS A 224 -15.44 -12.22 0.51
C LYS A 224 -16.19 -11.61 1.71
N GLU A 225 -16.16 -12.31 2.84
CA GLU A 225 -16.77 -11.84 4.09
C GLU A 225 -16.13 -10.53 4.58
N LEU A 226 -14.81 -10.42 4.51
CA LEU A 226 -14.09 -9.18 4.80
C LEU A 226 -14.54 -8.02 3.89
N LEU A 227 -14.67 -8.27 2.59
CA LEU A 227 -15.12 -7.25 1.64
C LEU A 227 -16.56 -6.81 1.90
N ASP A 228 -17.44 -7.74 2.28
CA ASP A 228 -18.83 -7.42 2.63
C ASP A 228 -18.87 -6.53 3.89
N ILE A 229 -18.03 -6.79 4.90
CA ILE A 229 -17.87 -5.93 6.08
C ILE A 229 -17.36 -4.54 5.68
N LEU A 230 -16.29 -4.47 4.88
CA LEU A 230 -15.65 -3.20 4.50
C LEU A 230 -16.54 -2.30 3.64
N LYS A 231 -17.45 -2.88 2.85
CA LYS A 231 -18.42 -2.14 2.01
C LYS A 231 -19.69 -1.74 2.76
N GLY A 232 -19.97 -2.38 3.88
CA GLY A 232 -21.11 -2.05 4.75
C GLY A 232 -20.80 -0.89 5.70
N GLU A 233 -21.76 -0.62 6.60
CA GLU A 233 -21.53 0.27 7.74
C GLU A 233 -20.62 -0.42 8.77
N CYS A 234 -19.31 -0.23 8.61
CA CYS A 234 -18.28 -0.73 9.51
C CYS A 234 -17.57 0.41 10.24
N ASP A 235 -17.03 0.06 11.40
CA ASP A 235 -16.07 0.86 12.15
C ASP A 235 -14.71 0.15 12.14
N LEU A 236 -13.69 0.83 12.63
CA LEU A 236 -12.34 0.28 12.68
C LEU A 236 -12.27 -0.94 13.60
N GLU A 237 -13.01 -0.93 14.70
CA GLU A 237 -13.05 -1.98 15.72
C GLU A 237 -13.51 -3.31 15.13
N LYS A 238 -14.59 -3.34 14.33
CA LYS A 238 -15.08 -4.54 13.65
C LYS A 238 -14.03 -5.17 12.74
N ILE A 239 -13.24 -4.34 12.05
CA ILE A 239 -12.18 -4.83 11.16
C ILE A 239 -11.03 -5.40 11.97
N VAL A 240 -10.62 -4.70 13.04
CA VAL A 240 -9.58 -5.19 13.95
C VAL A 240 -9.99 -6.51 14.59
N GLU A 241 -11.26 -6.66 15.00
CA GLU A 241 -11.82 -7.89 15.53
C GLU A 241 -11.79 -9.01 14.48
N PHE A 242 -12.22 -8.74 13.24
CA PHE A 242 -12.14 -9.70 12.14
C PHE A 242 -10.71 -10.19 11.89
N PHE A 243 -9.72 -9.29 11.97
CA PHE A 243 -8.31 -9.65 11.84
C PHE A 243 -7.84 -10.52 13.01
N SER A 244 -8.43 -10.44 14.19
CA SER A 244 -8.07 -11.28 15.34
C SER A 244 -8.44 -12.76 15.17
N GLY A 245 -9.23 -13.10 14.14
CA GLY A 245 -9.68 -14.47 13.86
C GLY A 245 -10.80 -14.94 14.78
N LYS A 246 -11.44 -14.02 15.49
CA LYS A 246 -12.66 -14.23 16.26
C LYS A 246 -13.89 -13.95 15.42
#